data_AF-A0A7K7VGN9-F1
#
_entry.id   AF-A0A7K7VGN9-F1
#
_cell.length_a   1.000
_cell.length_b   1.000
_cell.length_c   1.000
_cell.angle_alpha   90.00
_cell.angle_beta   90.00
_cell.angle_gamma   90.00
#
_symmetry.space_group_name_H-M   'P 1'
#
loop_
_entity.id
_entity.type
_entity.pdbx_description
1 polymer ?
#
loop_
_entity_poly.entity_id
_entity_poly.type
_entity_poly.pdbx_seq_one_letter_code
_entity_poly.pdbx_strand_id
1 'polypeptide(L)'
;MQPLLTACMALSVLAPTEAEEPCGGGPVRSASAPRLSAEEAYSAHMPAHLRCDACRAIAFQIREHLARAEAKRSPGRQAGAELRESEYMEVLERSCTQSWDGYGVMEVQGVKRLAGPGLPSQEPMMVLVSGGPWPGRLHKMCHGRVGELGEERLYRAHRRGAAALEQLLCHGAKGACAAGPAPAQVPQTEL
;
A
#
# COMPACT_ATOMS: atom_id res chain seq x y z
N MET A 1 -46.50 61.66 29.81
CA MET A 1 -47.97 61.59 29.63
C MET A 1 -48.28 60.27 28.91
N GLN A 2 -48.90 59.29 29.57
CA GLN A 2 -49.66 58.20 28.94
C GLN A 2 -51.11 58.71 28.70
N PRO A 3 -51.87 58.24 27.69
CA PRO A 3 -52.61 56.95 27.72
C PRO A 3 -52.62 56.19 26.36
N LEU A 4 -52.61 54.85 26.26
CA LEU A 4 -53.60 53.78 26.56
C LEU A 4 -54.59 53.52 25.40
N LEU A 5 -54.89 52.22 25.20
CA LEU A 5 -55.97 51.56 24.41
C LEU A 5 -55.54 51.03 23.02
N THR A 6 -55.85 49.81 22.52
CA THR A 6 -56.60 48.64 23.00
C THR A 6 -56.28 47.42 22.10
N ALA A 7 -56.40 46.23 22.67
CA ALA A 7 -56.31 44.86 22.16
C ALA A 7 -56.81 44.53 20.74
N CYS A 8 -56.23 43.46 20.15
CA CYS A 8 -57.00 42.42 19.48
C CYS A 8 -56.38 41.03 19.68
N MET A 9 -57.27 40.07 19.95
CA MET A 9 -57.07 38.69 20.34
C MET A 9 -56.54 37.75 19.23
N ALA A 10 -55.88 36.69 19.71
CA ALA A 10 -55.87 35.31 19.22
C ALA A 10 -55.22 34.99 17.86
N LEU A 11 -54.30 34.01 17.86
CA LEU A 11 -54.50 32.73 17.15
C LEU A 11 -53.43 31.69 17.56
N SER A 12 -53.93 30.54 18.02
CA SER A 12 -53.42 29.17 17.82
C SER A 12 -52.04 28.75 18.34
N VAL A 13 -52.09 27.91 19.37
CA VAL A 13 -51.07 26.91 19.72
C VAL A 13 -50.90 25.93 18.56
N LEU A 14 -49.65 25.73 18.11
CA LEU A 14 -49.19 24.49 17.49
C LEU A 14 -47.76 24.23 17.97
N ALA A 15 -47.57 23.02 18.51
CA ALA A 15 -46.31 22.50 19.03
C ALA A 15 -45.20 22.54 17.97
N PRO A 16 -43.91 22.68 18.37
CA PRO A 16 -42.81 22.39 17.48
C PRO A 16 -42.85 20.89 17.15
N THR A 17 -43.13 20.59 15.88
CA THR A 17 -42.83 19.28 15.31
C THR A 17 -41.32 19.26 15.08
N GLU A 18 -40.65 18.35 15.78
CA GLU A 18 -39.27 17.99 15.47
C GLU A 18 -39.25 17.43 14.04
N ALA A 19 -38.87 18.27 13.10
CA ALA A 19 -38.45 17.84 11.79
C ALA A 19 -37.04 17.26 11.94
N GLU A 20 -36.96 15.96 12.20
CA GLU A 20 -35.75 15.16 11.94
C GLU A 20 -35.39 15.35 10.46
N GLU A 21 -34.25 16.01 10.21
CA GLU A 21 -33.65 16.09 8.89
C GLU A 21 -33.22 14.69 8.44
N PRO A 22 -33.79 14.13 7.37
CA PRO A 22 -33.30 12.87 6.84
C PRO A 22 -31.92 13.12 6.23
N CYS A 23 -30.89 12.43 6.74
CA CYS A 23 -29.58 12.36 6.10
C CYS A 23 -29.76 12.00 4.62
N GLY A 24 -29.56 13.00 3.76
CA GLY A 24 -29.74 12.89 2.32
C GLY A 24 -28.98 11.68 1.78
N GLY A 25 -29.73 10.77 1.16
CA GLY A 25 -29.22 9.61 0.44
C GLY A 25 -28.48 10.05 -0.82
N GLY A 26 -27.24 10.49 -0.67
CA GLY A 26 -26.25 10.33 -1.72
C GLY A 26 -26.05 8.83 -1.98
N PRO A 27 -25.66 8.40 -3.19
CA PRO A 27 -25.42 6.99 -3.47
C PRO A 27 -24.42 6.44 -2.45
N VAL A 28 -24.90 5.51 -1.60
CA VAL A 28 -24.09 4.79 -0.62
C VAL A 28 -23.15 3.89 -1.41
N ARG A 29 -21.93 4.36 -1.64
CA ARG A 29 -20.87 3.55 -2.22
C ARG A 29 -20.30 2.68 -1.11
N SER A 30 -20.65 1.39 -1.15
CA SER A 30 -20.19 0.40 -0.18
C SER A 30 -18.74 0.00 -0.47
N ALA A 31 -17.84 0.31 0.46
CA ALA A 31 -16.47 -0.21 0.44
C ALA A 31 -16.46 -1.55 1.19
N SER A 32 -16.21 -2.66 0.49
CA SER A 32 -16.15 -3.99 1.10
C SER A 32 -14.71 -4.36 1.46
N ALA A 33 -14.52 -4.98 2.63
CA ALA A 33 -13.24 -5.55 3.00
C ALA A 33 -12.89 -6.75 2.10
N PRO A 34 -11.62 -6.92 1.69
CA PRO A 34 -11.19 -8.05 0.88
C PRO A 34 -11.39 -9.38 1.62
N ARG A 35 -11.95 -10.38 0.95
CA ARG A 35 -12.17 -11.71 1.55
C ARG A 35 -10.91 -12.55 1.48
N LEU A 36 -10.23 -12.83 2.59
CA LEU A 36 -9.00 -13.63 2.58
C LEU A 36 -9.27 -15.13 2.36
N SER A 37 -8.44 -15.78 1.55
CA SER A 37 -8.39 -17.24 1.40
C SER A 37 -7.67 -17.90 2.58
N ALA A 38 -7.78 -19.22 2.70
CA ALA A 38 -7.09 -19.98 3.75
C ALA A 38 -5.56 -19.84 3.68
N GLU A 39 -4.98 -19.84 2.47
CA GLU A 39 -3.54 -19.57 2.29
C GLU A 39 -3.19 -18.17 2.81
N GLU A 40 -3.97 -17.16 2.42
CA GLU A 40 -3.73 -15.77 2.83
C GLU A 40 -3.94 -15.54 4.32
N ALA A 41 -4.79 -16.31 4.98
CA ALA A 41 -5.03 -16.20 6.41
C ALA A 41 -3.93 -16.90 7.24
N TYR A 42 -3.41 -18.04 6.79
CA TYR A 42 -2.59 -18.92 7.64
C TYR A 42 -1.16 -19.18 7.14
N SER A 43 -0.84 -18.92 5.87
CA SER A 43 0.50 -19.17 5.33
C SER A 43 1.51 -18.12 5.80
N ALA A 44 2.73 -18.53 6.12
CA ALA A 44 3.83 -17.59 6.38
C ALA A 44 4.49 -17.04 5.09
N HIS A 45 4.07 -17.51 3.92
CA HIS A 45 4.65 -17.13 2.63
C HIS A 45 3.80 -16.10 1.89
N MET A 46 4.45 -15.27 1.07
CA MET A 46 3.75 -14.30 0.22
C MET A 46 2.97 -15.04 -0.88
N PRO A 47 1.64 -14.87 -0.98
CA PRO A 47 0.82 -15.51 -1.99
C PRO A 47 1.29 -15.18 -3.41
N ALA A 48 1.23 -16.15 -4.32
CA ALA A 48 1.80 -16.04 -5.66
C ALA A 48 1.36 -14.77 -6.42
N HIS A 49 0.06 -14.47 -6.39
CA HIS A 49 -0.55 -13.34 -7.08
C HIS A 49 -0.16 -11.96 -6.51
N LEU A 50 0.38 -11.90 -5.29
CA LEU A 50 0.84 -10.65 -4.64
C LEU A 50 2.36 -10.46 -4.71
N ARG A 51 3.12 -11.47 -5.18
CA ARG A 51 4.58 -11.42 -5.17
C ARG A 51 5.15 -10.27 -5.99
N CYS A 52 4.54 -9.93 -7.13
CA CYS A 52 5.04 -8.83 -7.94
C CYS A 52 4.87 -7.49 -7.22
N ASP A 53 3.67 -7.19 -6.70
CA ASP A 53 3.43 -5.96 -5.94
C ASP A 53 4.33 -5.91 -4.69
N ALA A 54 4.49 -7.02 -3.97
CA ALA A 54 5.41 -7.11 -2.83
C ALA A 54 6.86 -6.82 -3.21
N CYS A 55 7.32 -7.30 -4.37
CA CYS A 55 8.67 -7.03 -4.84
C CYS A 55 8.88 -5.54 -5.13
N ARG A 56 7.89 -4.89 -5.76
CA ARG A 56 7.96 -3.45 -6.07
C ARG A 56 7.97 -2.60 -4.80
N ALA A 57 7.19 -2.99 -3.79
CA ALA A 57 7.22 -2.38 -2.46
C ALA A 57 8.62 -2.51 -1.81
N ILE A 58 9.22 -3.71 -1.86
CA ILE A 58 10.58 -3.95 -1.33
C ILE A 58 11.62 -3.10 -2.08
N ALA A 59 11.56 -3.09 -3.41
CA ALA A 59 12.46 -2.29 -4.24
C ALA A 59 12.35 -0.79 -3.92
N PHE A 60 11.12 -0.30 -3.73
CA PHE A 60 10.89 1.07 -3.29
C PHE A 60 11.53 1.35 -1.93
N GLN A 61 11.32 0.49 -0.93
CA GLN A 61 11.86 0.72 0.41
C GLN A 61 13.39 0.64 0.47
N ILE A 62 13.99 -0.31 -0.23
CA ILE A 62 15.46 -0.40 -0.36
C ILE A 62 16.02 0.89 -0.95
N ARG A 63 15.46 1.35 -2.08
CA ARG A 63 15.86 2.58 -2.75
C ARG A 63 15.78 3.78 -1.82
N GLU A 64 14.66 3.92 -1.11
CA GLU A 64 14.42 5.03 -0.21
C GLU A 64 15.40 5.04 0.98
N HIS A 65 15.72 3.88 1.55
CA HIS A 65 16.70 3.77 2.63
C HIS A 65 18.13 4.10 2.15
N LEU A 66 18.53 3.60 0.99
CA LEU A 66 19.83 3.90 0.38
C LEU A 66 19.95 5.38 0.03
N ALA A 67 18.96 5.95 -0.66
CA ALA A 67 18.95 7.37 -1.02
C ALA A 67 19.03 8.28 0.22
N ARG A 68 18.28 7.94 1.29
CA ARG A 68 18.36 8.68 2.56
C ARG A 68 19.75 8.58 3.20
N ALA A 69 20.39 7.41 3.15
CA ALA A 69 21.74 7.24 3.70
C ALA A 69 22.80 8.02 2.90
N GLU A 70 22.73 7.98 1.56
CA GLU A 70 23.61 8.75 0.68
C GLU A 70 23.45 10.27 0.88
N ALA A 71 22.20 10.74 1.05
CA ALA A 71 21.90 12.15 1.32
C ALA A 71 22.47 12.62 2.66
N LYS A 72 22.43 11.76 3.70
CA LYS A 72 23.02 12.06 5.02
C LYS A 72 24.54 12.24 4.98
N ARG A 73 25.24 11.54 4.07
CA ARG A 73 26.70 11.68 3.91
C ARG A 73 27.13 12.97 3.24
N SER A 74 26.28 13.59 2.42
CA SER A 74 26.61 14.83 1.72
C SER A 74 25.38 15.72 1.56
N PRO A 75 24.96 16.40 2.65
CA PRO A 75 23.89 17.37 2.60
C PRO A 75 24.19 18.43 1.54
N GLY A 76 23.26 18.66 0.61
CA GLY A 76 23.38 19.70 -0.42
C GLY A 76 24.07 19.30 -1.73
N ARG A 77 24.46 18.03 -1.93
CA ARG A 77 24.90 17.53 -3.25
C ARG A 77 23.75 16.89 -4.02
N GLN A 78 23.64 17.20 -5.31
CA GLN A 78 22.58 16.67 -6.20
C GLN A 78 22.58 15.13 -6.34
N ALA A 79 23.74 14.48 -6.16
CA ALA A 79 23.92 13.05 -6.49
C ALA A 79 24.20 12.11 -5.29
N GLY A 80 24.14 12.62 -4.05
CA GLY A 80 24.53 11.86 -2.84
C GLY A 80 26.00 11.40 -2.86
N ALA A 81 26.58 11.10 -1.69
CA ALA A 81 27.91 10.48 -1.65
C ALA A 81 27.79 8.95 -1.62
N GLU A 82 28.72 8.27 -2.28
CA GLU A 82 28.79 6.81 -2.26
C GLU A 82 29.06 6.30 -0.83
N LEU A 83 28.20 5.37 -0.38
CA LEU A 83 28.34 4.63 0.86
C LEU A 83 29.48 3.62 0.79
N ARG A 84 30.18 3.42 1.90
CA ARG A 84 31.13 2.31 2.07
C ARG A 84 30.39 0.98 2.14
N GLU A 85 31.13 -0.10 1.94
CA GLU A 85 30.62 -1.47 2.02
C GLU A 85 29.83 -1.75 3.29
N SER A 86 30.43 -1.50 4.45
CA SER A 86 29.78 -1.70 5.75
C SER A 86 28.50 -0.88 5.90
N GLU A 87 28.41 0.30 5.27
CA GLU A 87 27.25 1.18 5.39
C GLU A 87 26.10 0.72 4.52
N TYR A 88 26.33 0.39 3.24
CA TYR A 88 25.23 -0.07 2.40
C TYR A 88 24.72 -1.43 2.86
N MET A 89 25.58 -2.31 3.40
CA MET A 89 25.16 -3.58 4.00
C MET A 89 24.19 -3.37 5.16
N GLU A 90 24.55 -2.50 6.11
CA GLU A 90 23.68 -2.16 7.25
C GLU A 90 22.37 -1.48 6.80
N VAL A 91 22.42 -0.62 5.78
CA VAL A 91 21.22 0.04 5.23
C VAL A 91 20.30 -0.97 4.56
N LEU A 92 20.84 -1.93 3.82
CA LEU A 92 20.05 -2.99 3.18
C LEU A 92 19.40 -3.91 4.20
N GLU A 93 20.11 -4.33 5.24
CA GLU A 93 19.54 -5.12 6.33
C GLU A 93 18.40 -4.38 7.03
N ARG A 94 18.63 -3.10 7.40
CA ARG A 94 17.60 -2.25 8.03
C ARG A 94 16.39 -2.01 7.16
N SER A 95 16.57 -1.93 5.84
CA SER A 95 15.45 -1.77 4.91
C SER A 95 14.48 -2.95 4.94
N CYS A 96 14.95 -4.15 5.33
CA CYS A 96 14.10 -5.32 5.49
C CYS A 96 13.44 -5.42 6.87
N THR A 97 14.11 -4.95 7.93
CA THR A 97 13.61 -5.00 9.31
C THR A 97 12.77 -3.78 9.72
N GLN A 98 12.54 -2.84 8.80
CA GLN A 98 11.64 -1.70 9.01
C GLN A 98 10.18 -2.13 9.24
N SER A 99 9.35 -1.24 9.78
CA SER A 99 7.90 -1.52 9.92
C SER A 99 7.23 -1.61 8.55
N TRP A 100 6.48 -2.69 8.36
CA TRP A 100 5.71 -2.95 7.14
C TRP A 100 4.21 -2.67 7.34
N ASP A 101 3.81 -2.00 8.42
CA ASP A 101 2.40 -1.78 8.78
C ASP A 101 1.68 -0.82 7.81
N GLY A 102 2.45 0.00 7.08
CA GLY A 102 1.94 0.83 6.00
C GLY A 102 1.57 0.06 4.72
N TYR A 103 1.73 -1.26 4.72
CA TYR A 103 1.33 -2.14 3.63
C TYR A 103 0.19 -3.05 4.05
N GLY A 104 -0.67 -3.36 3.09
CA GLY A 104 -1.81 -4.25 3.31
C GLY A 104 -2.39 -4.74 1.99
N VAL A 105 -3.47 -5.51 2.08
CA VAL A 105 -4.18 -6.02 0.92
C VAL A 105 -5.52 -5.31 0.77
N MET A 106 -5.88 -5.03 -0.48
CA MET A 106 -7.16 -4.47 -0.88
C MET A 106 -7.66 -5.24 -2.11
N GLU A 107 -8.94 -5.10 -2.45
CA GLU A 107 -9.54 -5.79 -3.61
C GLU A 107 -10.01 -4.79 -4.65
N VAL A 108 -9.32 -4.73 -5.79
CA VAL A 108 -9.64 -3.86 -6.92
C VAL A 108 -10.34 -4.69 -7.99
N GLN A 109 -11.62 -4.41 -8.27
CA GLN A 109 -12.40 -5.10 -9.31
C GLN A 109 -12.39 -6.64 -9.13
N GLY A 110 -12.51 -7.13 -7.89
CA GLY A 110 -12.47 -8.56 -7.57
C GLY A 110 -11.07 -9.18 -7.54
N VAL A 111 -10.02 -8.40 -7.81
CA VAL A 111 -8.62 -8.85 -7.77
C VAL A 111 -7.92 -8.25 -6.56
N LYS A 112 -7.38 -9.12 -5.70
CA LYS A 112 -6.60 -8.68 -4.54
C LYS A 112 -5.23 -8.18 -4.97
N ARG A 113 -4.87 -7.01 -4.47
CA ARG A 113 -3.60 -6.33 -4.73
C ARG A 113 -2.98 -5.86 -3.44
N LEU A 114 -1.66 -5.83 -3.40
CA LEU A 114 -0.95 -5.20 -2.29
C LEU A 114 -1.04 -3.67 -2.47
N ALA A 115 -1.27 -2.95 -1.38
CA ALA A 115 -1.27 -1.49 -1.32
C ALA A 115 -0.18 -1.01 -0.36
N GLY A 116 0.34 0.19 -0.61
CA GLY A 116 1.27 0.87 0.26
C GLY A 116 2.21 1.81 -0.50
N PRO A 117 3.17 2.43 0.21
CA PRO A 117 4.17 3.30 -0.41
C PRO A 117 4.91 2.64 -1.57
N GLY A 118 5.11 3.38 -2.66
CA GLY A 118 5.81 2.89 -3.85
C GLY A 118 4.98 2.01 -4.79
N LEU A 119 3.73 1.70 -4.44
CA LEU A 119 2.79 1.00 -5.32
C LEU A 119 1.81 2.00 -5.96
N PRO A 120 1.21 1.66 -7.12
CA PRO A 120 0.26 2.54 -7.79
C PRO A 120 -0.88 2.93 -6.86
N SER A 121 -1.12 4.24 -6.73
CA SER A 121 -2.24 4.80 -5.99
C SER A 121 -3.55 4.19 -6.48
N GLN A 122 -4.38 3.73 -5.55
CA GLN A 122 -5.70 3.19 -5.86
C GLN A 122 -6.79 4.14 -5.39
N GLU A 123 -8.00 3.85 -5.86
CA GLU A 123 -9.23 4.59 -5.57
C GLU A 123 -9.40 4.88 -4.06
N PRO A 124 -9.80 6.11 -3.68
CA PRO A 124 -9.89 6.54 -2.29
C PRO A 124 -10.97 5.81 -1.46
N MET A 125 -11.81 5.00 -2.11
CA MET A 125 -12.98 4.35 -1.50
C MET A 125 -12.79 2.83 -1.37
N MET A 126 -11.61 2.42 -0.91
CA MET A 126 -11.21 1.02 -0.79
C MET A 126 -10.76 0.73 0.64
N VAL A 127 -11.17 -0.42 1.18
CA VAL A 127 -10.73 -0.87 2.52
C VAL A 127 -9.40 -1.58 2.40
N LEU A 128 -8.38 -1.03 3.07
CA LEU A 128 -7.07 -1.67 3.21
C LEU A 128 -7.05 -2.54 4.46
N VAL A 129 -6.71 -3.82 4.30
CA VAL A 129 -6.44 -4.72 5.42
C VAL A 129 -4.93 -4.80 5.63
N SER A 130 -4.41 -4.02 6.57
CA SER A 130 -3.01 -4.02 7.00
C SER A 130 -2.78 -4.92 8.21
N GLY A 131 -1.51 -5.12 8.59
CA GLY A 131 -1.13 -5.95 9.72
C GLY A 131 -1.28 -7.46 9.48
N GLY A 132 -1.53 -8.23 10.54
CA GLY A 132 -1.65 -9.69 10.46
C GLY A 132 -0.39 -10.34 9.89
N PRO A 133 -0.48 -11.24 8.90
CA PRO A 133 0.68 -11.92 8.34
C PRO A 133 1.48 -11.07 7.34
N TRP A 134 0.95 -9.94 6.86
CA TRP A 134 1.56 -9.18 5.76
C TRP A 134 2.94 -8.60 6.12
N PRO A 135 3.16 -7.99 7.29
CA PRO A 135 4.48 -7.51 7.69
C PRO A 135 5.53 -8.61 7.71
N GLY A 136 5.21 -9.76 8.31
CA GLY A 136 6.12 -10.92 8.37
C GLY A 136 6.44 -11.49 6.99
N ARG A 137 5.46 -11.52 6.08
CA ARG A 137 5.66 -11.97 4.69
C ARG A 137 6.59 -11.02 3.91
N LEU A 138 6.42 -9.71 4.06
CA LEU A 138 7.27 -8.71 3.41
C LEU A 138 8.70 -8.74 3.96
N HIS A 139 8.84 -8.81 5.28
CA HIS A 139 10.12 -8.97 5.96
C HIS A 139 10.89 -10.20 5.45
N LYS A 140 10.25 -11.37 5.47
CA LYS A 140 10.84 -12.64 4.98
C LYS A 140 11.21 -12.57 3.51
N MET A 141 10.34 -12.02 2.67
CA MET A 141 10.59 -11.89 1.24
C MET A 141 11.73 -10.90 0.94
N CYS A 142 11.84 -9.80 1.69
CA CYS A 142 12.92 -8.83 1.57
C CYS A 142 14.28 -9.49 1.86
N HIS A 143 14.43 -10.15 3.01
CA HIS A 143 15.67 -10.86 3.34
C HIS A 143 16.01 -11.94 2.32
N GLY A 144 15.02 -12.70 1.86
CA GLY A 144 15.23 -13.68 0.80
C GLY A 144 15.82 -13.05 -0.46
N ARG A 145 15.30 -11.90 -0.89
CA ARG A 145 15.83 -11.20 -2.07
C ARG A 145 17.21 -10.60 -1.86
N VAL A 146 17.46 -9.96 -0.71
CA VAL A 146 18.78 -9.40 -0.39
C VAL A 146 19.84 -10.50 -0.34
N GLY A 147 19.57 -11.59 0.37
CA GLY A 147 20.48 -12.72 0.47
C GLY A 147 20.68 -13.47 -0.85
N GLU A 148 19.66 -13.58 -1.71
CA GLU A 148 19.79 -14.21 -3.03
C GLU A 148 20.63 -13.40 -4.02
N LEU A 149 20.48 -12.06 -4.02
CA LEU A 149 21.08 -11.19 -5.03
C LEU A 149 22.44 -10.62 -4.62
N GLY A 150 22.68 -10.53 -3.32
CA GLY A 150 23.87 -9.92 -2.72
C GLY A 150 23.78 -8.40 -2.62
N GLU A 151 24.27 -7.86 -1.51
CA GLU A 151 24.20 -6.46 -1.13
C GLU A 151 24.97 -5.56 -2.10
N GLU A 152 26.18 -5.98 -2.50
CA GLU A 152 27.02 -5.22 -3.43
C GLU A 152 26.30 -5.02 -4.78
N ARG A 153 25.68 -6.08 -5.31
CA ARG A 153 25.00 -6.04 -6.60
C ARG A 153 23.75 -5.14 -6.54
N LEU A 154 23.01 -5.21 -5.44
CA LEU A 154 21.86 -4.34 -5.18
C LEU A 154 22.27 -2.88 -5.07
N TYR A 155 23.32 -2.58 -4.32
CA TYR A 155 23.81 -1.21 -4.17
C TYR A 155 24.31 -0.64 -5.50
N ARG A 156 25.09 -1.41 -6.28
CA ARG A 156 25.48 -0.99 -7.63
C ARG A 156 24.28 -0.76 -8.54
N ALA A 157 23.21 -1.55 -8.42
CA ALA A 157 21.99 -1.34 -9.18
C ALA A 157 21.26 -0.06 -8.77
N HIS A 158 21.17 0.23 -7.47
CA HIS A 158 20.66 1.50 -6.94
C HIS A 158 21.42 2.70 -7.53
N ARG A 159 22.75 2.65 -7.56
CA ARG A 159 23.60 3.71 -8.15
C ARG A 159 23.37 3.93 -9.65
N ARG A 160 22.89 2.92 -10.38
CA ARG A 160 22.48 3.04 -11.79
C ARG A 160 21.08 3.63 -11.97
N GLY A 161 20.29 3.71 -10.89
CA GLY A 161 18.96 4.32 -10.87
C GLY A 161 17.85 3.35 -10.43
N ALA A 162 16.68 3.93 -10.13
CA ALA A 162 15.52 3.22 -9.60
C ALA A 162 15.08 2.04 -10.48
N ALA A 163 15.01 2.24 -11.80
CA ALA A 163 14.61 1.20 -12.73
C ALA A 163 15.58 0.02 -12.75
N ALA A 164 16.88 0.26 -12.61
CA ALA A 164 17.89 -0.81 -12.59
C ALA A 164 17.79 -1.67 -11.32
N LEU A 165 17.48 -1.05 -10.18
CA LEU A 165 17.25 -1.76 -8.92
C LEU A 165 15.96 -2.58 -8.97
N GLU A 166 14.84 -2.00 -9.43
CA GLU A 166 13.57 -2.73 -9.57
C GLU A 166 13.70 -3.89 -10.58
N GLN A 167 14.39 -3.68 -11.69
CA GLN A 167 14.67 -4.74 -12.66
C GLN A 167 15.42 -5.91 -12.02
N LEU A 168 16.47 -5.61 -11.24
CA LEU A 168 17.27 -6.63 -10.56
C LEU A 168 16.46 -7.42 -9.52
N LEU A 169 15.64 -6.74 -8.73
CA LEU A 169 14.83 -7.35 -7.67
C LEU A 169 13.65 -8.15 -8.23
N CYS A 170 12.97 -7.62 -9.25
CA CYS A 170 11.62 -8.06 -9.60
C CYS A 170 11.50 -8.78 -10.94
N HIS A 171 12.43 -8.58 -11.88
CA HIS A 171 12.31 -9.07 -13.25
C HIS A 171 13.47 -9.97 -13.69
N GLY A 172 14.37 -10.36 -12.79
CA GLY A 172 15.42 -11.35 -13.07
C GLY A 172 14.87 -12.74 -13.41
N ALA A 173 15.75 -13.72 -13.65
CA ALA A 173 15.36 -15.10 -14.01
C ALA A 173 14.42 -15.79 -13.00
N LYS A 174 14.41 -15.34 -11.74
CA LYS A 174 13.49 -15.77 -10.67
C LYS A 174 12.59 -14.62 -10.18
N GLY A 175 12.39 -13.63 -11.04
CA GLY A 175 11.70 -12.38 -10.77
C GLY A 175 10.23 -12.61 -10.42
N ALA A 176 9.74 -11.89 -9.43
CA ALA A 176 8.34 -11.98 -9.00
C ALA A 176 7.36 -11.38 -10.03
N CYS A 177 7.85 -10.56 -10.96
CA CYS A 177 7.09 -9.84 -11.97
C CYS A 177 7.32 -10.36 -13.39
N ALA A 178 7.75 -11.62 -13.56
CA ALA A 178 7.74 -12.25 -14.88
C ALA A 178 6.34 -12.11 -15.51
N ALA A 179 6.27 -11.76 -16.79
CA ALA A 179 5.05 -11.38 -17.48
C ALA A 179 3.94 -12.43 -17.35
N GLY A 180 3.05 -12.22 -16.37
CA GLY A 180 1.69 -12.75 -16.25
C GLY A 180 1.51 -14.26 -16.04
N PRO A 181 0.64 -14.71 -15.11
CA PRO A 181 -0.04 -15.99 -15.30
C PRO A 181 -0.91 -15.93 -16.56
N ALA A 182 -0.90 -17.02 -17.34
CA ALA A 182 -1.78 -17.20 -18.49
C ALA A 182 -3.25 -16.92 -18.11
N PRO A 183 -4.08 -16.37 -19.03
CA PRO A 183 -5.51 -16.22 -18.77
C PRO A 183 -6.09 -17.59 -18.39
N ALA A 184 -6.84 -17.60 -17.30
CA ALA A 184 -7.58 -18.78 -16.85
C ALA A 184 -8.41 -19.30 -18.03
N GLN A 185 -8.10 -20.51 -18.51
CA GLN A 185 -8.98 -21.19 -19.44
C GLN A 185 -10.29 -21.46 -18.71
N VAL A 186 -11.35 -20.78 -19.14
CA VAL A 186 -12.72 -21.13 -18.75
C VAL A 186 -12.98 -22.51 -19.36
N PRO A 187 -13.34 -23.54 -18.56
CA PRO A 187 -13.78 -24.80 -19.14
C PRO A 187 -15.05 -24.52 -19.94
N GLN A 188 -14.97 -24.64 -21.26
CA GLN A 188 -16.15 -24.81 -22.09
C GLN A 188 -16.64 -26.23 -21.81
N THR A 189 -17.57 -26.38 -20.86
CA THR A 189 -18.36 -27.60 -20.78
C THR A 189 -19.51 -27.45 -21.75
N GLU A 190 -19.47 -28.31 -22.77
CA GLU A 190 -20.40 -28.40 -23.87
C GLU A 190 -21.79 -28.88 -23.43
N LEU A 191 -22.77 -28.59 -24.29
CA LEU A 191 -24.19 -28.93 -24.20
C LEU A 191 -24.44 -30.44 -24.35
#